data_AF-A0A3D2X2M5-F1
#
_entry.id   AF-A0A3D2X2M5-F1
#
_cell.length_a   1.000
_cell.length_b   1.000
_cell.length_c   1.000
_cell.angle_alpha   90.00
_cell.angle_beta   90.00
_cell.angle_gamma   90.00
#
_symmetry.space_group_name_H-M   'P 1'
#
loop_
_entity.id
_entity.type
_entity.pdbx_description
1 polymer ?
#
loop_
_entity_poly.entity_id
_entity_poly.type
_entity_poly.pdbx_seq_one_letter_code
_entity_poly.pdbx_strand_id
1 'polypeptide(L)'
;MKYNQIEQEKETRKELNTLYAEFGYIYKDYCSKEQHEELANLKKEGHPLPDNLCYDPKLEKLYYSIPSGLSADELNDLTRLRMLKYTRNISSGVNFIVVVIILGFLINIFSNFI
;
A
#
# COMPACT_ATOMS: atom_id res chain seq x y z
N MET A 1 -16.34 -21.86 -21.64
CA MET A 1 -15.03 -21.17 -21.69
C MET A 1 -15.08 -19.67 -21.37
N LYS A 2 -16.10 -18.89 -21.78
CA LYS A 2 -16.22 -17.44 -21.45
C LYS A 2 -16.29 -17.10 -19.94
N TYR A 3 -16.84 -17.99 -19.11
CA TYR A 3 -17.03 -17.75 -17.67
C TYR A 3 -15.69 -17.58 -16.92
N ASN A 4 -14.66 -18.36 -17.28
CA ASN A 4 -13.31 -18.25 -16.69
C ASN A 4 -12.62 -16.93 -17.04
N GLN A 5 -12.87 -16.36 -18.23
CA GLN A 5 -12.22 -15.11 -18.65
C GLN A 5 -12.75 -13.91 -17.87
N ILE A 6 -14.05 -13.89 -17.55
CA ILE A 6 -14.68 -12.81 -16.77
C ILE A 6 -14.22 -12.84 -15.31
N GLU A 7 -14.11 -14.03 -14.72
CA GLU A 7 -13.58 -14.22 -13.37
C GLU A 7 -12.10 -13.79 -13.29
N GLN A 8 -11.27 -14.23 -14.25
CA GLN A 8 -9.87 -13.81 -14.33
C GLN A 8 -9.73 -12.29 -14.49
N GLU A 9 -10.52 -11.66 -15.37
CA GLU A 9 -10.47 -10.21 -15.54
C GLU A 9 -10.81 -9.47 -14.25
N LYS A 10 -11.80 -9.95 -13.48
CA LYS A 10 -12.16 -9.38 -12.18
C LYS A 10 -11.03 -9.52 -11.16
N GLU A 11 -10.37 -10.67 -11.11
CA GLU A 11 -9.22 -10.89 -10.22
C GLU A 11 -8.05 -9.99 -10.59
N THR A 12 -7.68 -9.92 -11.87
CA THR A 12 -6.60 -9.06 -12.35
C THR A 12 -6.89 -7.58 -12.06
N ARG A 13 -8.14 -7.12 -12.24
CA ARG A 13 -8.54 -5.75 -11.89
C ARG A 13 -8.44 -5.47 -10.39
N LYS A 14 -8.78 -6.45 -9.53
CA LYS A 14 -8.61 -6.32 -8.08
C LYS A 14 -7.14 -6.21 -7.69
N GLU A 15 -6.30 -7.05 -8.29
CA GLU A 15 -4.86 -7.03 -8.06
C GLU A 15 -4.25 -5.70 -8.49
N LEU A 16 -4.60 -5.22 -9.69
CA LEU A 16 -4.16 -3.92 -10.20
C LEU A 16 -4.58 -2.76 -9.29
N ASN A 17 -5.84 -2.73 -8.84
CA ASN A 17 -6.31 -1.69 -7.91
C ASN A 17 -5.59 -1.76 -6.55
N THR A 18 -5.23 -2.96 -6.09
CA THR A 18 -4.46 -3.13 -4.86
C THR A 18 -3.06 -2.55 -5.01
N LEU A 19 -2.39 -2.84 -6.13
CA LEU A 19 -1.09 -2.27 -6.45
C LEU A 19 -1.17 -0.75 -6.60
N TYR A 20 -2.20 -0.22 -7.25
CA TYR A 20 -2.42 1.22 -7.34
C TYR A 20 -2.55 1.87 -5.96
N ALA A 21 -3.29 1.26 -5.03
CA ALA A 21 -3.34 1.76 -3.66
C ALA A 21 -1.98 1.69 -2.95
N GLU A 22 -1.25 0.58 -3.08
CA GLU A 22 0.06 0.37 -2.46
C GLU A 22 1.11 1.39 -2.94
N PHE A 23 1.14 1.64 -4.24
CA PHE A 23 2.04 2.62 -4.83
C PHE A 23 1.53 4.06 -4.70
N GLY A 24 0.35 4.28 -4.12
CA GLY A 24 -0.21 5.62 -3.90
C GLY A 24 -0.75 6.28 -5.17
N TYR A 25 -1.13 5.49 -6.18
CA TYR A 25 -1.87 5.95 -7.36
C TYR A 25 -3.32 6.29 -6.99
N ILE A 26 -3.84 5.62 -5.96
CA ILE A 26 -5.18 5.80 -5.41
C ILE A 26 -5.08 5.91 -3.90
N TYR A 27 -5.76 6.91 -3.32
CA TYR A 27 -5.86 7.09 -1.88
C TYR A 27 -7.23 6.66 -1.37
N LYS A 28 -7.23 6.09 -0.15
CA LYS A 28 -8.44 5.86 0.62
C LYS A 28 -8.72 7.09 1.46
N ASP A 29 -9.74 7.85 1.11
CA ASP A 29 -10.22 8.95 1.93
C ASP A 29 -11.37 8.46 2.80
N TYR A 30 -11.07 8.13 4.06
CA TYR A 30 -12.05 7.57 4.99
C TYR A 30 -13.12 8.59 5.34
N CYS A 31 -14.39 8.19 5.24
CA CYS A 31 -15.48 9.13 5.46
C CYS A 31 -15.53 9.58 6.92
N SER A 32 -15.81 10.86 7.14
CA SER A 32 -16.05 11.43 8.46
C SER A 32 -17.37 10.93 9.07
N LYS A 33 -17.62 11.25 10.35
CA LYS A 33 -18.89 10.93 11.01
C LYS A 33 -20.08 11.61 10.33
N GLU A 34 -19.93 12.87 9.96
CA GLU A 34 -20.95 13.66 9.26
C GLU A 34 -21.28 13.05 7.89
N GLN A 35 -20.24 12.63 7.15
CA GLN A 35 -20.42 11.96 5.87
C GLN A 35 -21.09 10.59 6.00
N HIS A 36 -20.84 9.86 7.10
CA HIS A 36 -21.56 8.60 7.36
C HIS A 36 -23.05 8.84 7.60
N GLU A 37 -23.42 9.90 8.32
CA GLU A 37 -24.82 10.27 8.55
C GLU A 37 -25.51 10.71 7.25
N GLU A 38 -24.83 11.51 6.43
CA GLU A 38 -25.32 11.93 5.11
C GLU A 38 -25.55 10.73 4.18
N LEU A 39 -24.59 9.79 4.12
CA LEU A 39 -24.73 8.55 3.35
C LEU A 39 -25.86 7.65 3.88
N ALA A 40 -26.07 7.61 5.20
CA ALA A 40 -27.18 6.88 5.81
C ALA A 40 -28.53 7.52 5.45
N ASN A 41 -28.60 8.85 5.37
CA ASN A 41 -29.80 9.58 4.95
C ASN A 41 -30.08 9.37 3.46
N LEU A 42 -29.07 9.48 2.59
CA LEU A 42 -29.20 9.17 1.16
C LEU A 42 -29.75 7.78 0.91
N LYS A 43 -29.28 6.78 1.67
CA LYS A 43 -29.78 5.40 1.61
C LYS A 43 -31.23 5.27 2.06
N LYS A 44 -31.64 6.01 3.10
CA LYS A 44 -33.03 6.04 3.59
C LYS A 44 -33.98 6.72 2.60
N GLU A 45 -33.49 7.76 1.93
CA GLU A 45 -34.22 8.54 0.93
C GLU A 45 -34.30 7.84 -0.43
N GLY A 46 -33.60 6.72 -0.61
CA GLY A 46 -33.61 5.92 -1.85
C GLY A 46 -32.72 6.49 -2.95
N HIS A 47 -31.83 7.43 -2.62
CA HIS A 47 -30.85 7.96 -3.55
C HIS A 47 -29.70 6.95 -3.76
N PRO A 48 -29.15 6.87 -4.99
CA PRO A 48 -27.99 6.04 -5.26
C PRO A 48 -26.77 6.54 -4.49
N LEU A 49 -25.97 5.62 -3.98
CA LEU A 49 -24.70 5.94 -3.34
C LEU A 49 -23.66 6.34 -4.41
N PRO A 50 -22.64 7.15 -4.06
CA PRO A 50 -21.57 7.49 -4.99
C PRO A 50 -20.81 6.25 -5.47
N ASP A 51 -20.51 6.18 -6.77
CA ASP A 51 -19.87 5.01 -7.40
C ASP A 51 -18.44 4.72 -6.88
N ASN A 52 -17.76 5.74 -6.37
CA ASN A 52 -16.41 5.65 -5.81
C ASN A 52 -16.38 5.32 -4.31
N LEU A 53 -17.54 5.10 -3.69
CA LEU A 53 -17.66 4.71 -2.29
C LEU A 53 -17.37 3.23 -2.10
N CYS A 54 -16.40 2.93 -1.25
CA CYS A 54 -15.97 1.58 -0.92
C CYS A 54 -16.06 1.32 0.59
N TYR A 55 -16.14 0.06 0.98
CA TYR A 55 -16.13 -0.38 2.38
C TYR A 55 -14.82 -1.09 2.71
N ASP A 56 -14.19 -0.70 3.81
CA ASP A 56 -12.99 -1.37 4.34
C ASP A 56 -13.40 -2.36 5.45
N PRO A 57 -13.40 -3.68 5.17
CA PRO A 57 -13.81 -4.67 6.17
C PRO A 57 -12.81 -4.80 7.32
N LYS A 58 -11.56 -4.33 7.19
CA LYS A 58 -10.57 -4.42 8.28
C LYS A 58 -10.78 -3.35 9.34
N LEU A 59 -11.25 -2.18 8.93
CA LEU A 59 -11.46 -1.02 9.80
C LEU A 59 -12.94 -0.72 10.06
N GLU A 60 -13.84 -1.49 9.43
CA GLU A 60 -15.29 -1.31 9.46
C GLU A 60 -15.73 0.12 9.09
N LYS A 61 -15.06 0.71 8.09
CA LYS A 61 -15.29 2.10 7.68
C LYS A 61 -15.51 2.24 6.18
N LEU A 62 -16.37 3.18 5.82
CA LEU A 62 -16.53 3.63 4.45
C LEU A 62 -15.38 4.58 4.05
N TYR A 63 -14.98 4.52 2.80
CA TYR A 63 -13.97 5.41 2.23
C TYR A 63 -14.26 5.69 0.75
N TYR A 64 -13.82 6.85 0.28
CA TYR A 64 -13.79 7.16 -1.14
C TYR A 64 -12.44 6.74 -1.74
N SER A 65 -12.50 6.09 -2.90
CA SER A 65 -11.33 5.79 -3.72
C SER A 65 -11.04 7.00 -4.61
N ILE A 66 -9.98 7.75 -4.29
CA ILE A 66 -9.64 9.00 -4.97
C ILE A 66 -8.31 8.83 -5.72
N PRO A 67 -8.23 9.15 -7.02
CA PRO A 67 -6.96 9.14 -7.74
C PRO A 67 -6.01 10.18 -7.14
N SER A 68 -4.72 9.88 -7.17
CA SER A 68 -3.69 10.72 -6.54
C SER A 68 -3.57 12.14 -7.08
N GLY A 69 -4.11 12.40 -8.27
CA GLY A 69 -3.95 13.68 -8.97
C GLY A 69 -2.55 13.89 -9.55
N LEU A 70 -1.62 12.95 -9.34
CA LEU A 70 -0.27 12.98 -9.91
C LEU A 70 -0.32 12.62 -11.39
N SER A 71 0.50 13.31 -12.18
CA SER A 71 0.77 12.92 -13.57
C SER A 71 1.54 11.59 -13.62
N ALA A 72 1.50 10.91 -14.77
CA ALA A 72 2.22 9.64 -14.95
C ALA A 72 3.73 9.78 -14.69
N ASP A 73 4.31 10.93 -15.03
CA ASP A 73 5.74 11.21 -14.84
C ASP A 73 6.09 11.40 -13.36
N GLU A 74 5.34 12.22 -12.62
CA GLU A 74 5.54 12.43 -11.18
C GLU A 74 5.40 11.13 -10.39
N LEU A 75 4.51 10.26 -10.84
CA LEU A 75 4.22 8.98 -10.24
C LEU A 75 5.33 7.95 -10.50
N ASN A 76 5.92 7.98 -11.70
CA ASN A 76 7.11 7.21 -12.03
C ASN A 76 8.31 7.64 -11.18
N ASP A 77 8.50 8.96 -11.03
CA ASP A 77 9.55 9.52 -10.17
C ASP A 77 9.34 9.13 -8.69
N LEU A 78 8.10 9.21 -8.18
CA LEU A 78 7.76 8.76 -6.84
C LEU A 78 8.10 7.27 -6.63
N THR A 79 7.75 6.43 -7.60
CA THR A 79 8.01 4.99 -7.56
C THR A 79 9.52 4.72 -7.53
N ARG A 80 10.29 5.41 -8.37
CA ARG A 80 11.75 5.31 -8.43
C ARG A 80 12.41 5.76 -7.14
N LEU A 81 11.96 6.88 -6.56
CA LEU A 81 12.46 7.38 -5.28
C LEU A 81 12.17 6.41 -4.12
N ARG A 82 10.98 5.78 -4.10
CA ARG A 82 10.67 4.74 -3.11
C ARG A 82 11.59 3.53 -3.24
N MET A 83 11.84 3.04 -4.46
CA MET A 83 12.81 1.95 -4.68
C MET A 83 14.21 2.32 -4.21
N LEU A 84 14.67 3.54 -4.50
CA LEU A 84 15.98 4.03 -4.05
C LEU A 84 16.05 4.11 -2.51
N LYS A 85 14.99 4.58 -1.85
CA LYS A 85 14.91 4.61 -0.39
C LYS A 85 14.96 3.19 0.20
N TYR A 86 14.22 2.26 -0.40
CA TYR A 86 14.17 0.87 0.06
C TYR A 86 15.53 0.16 -0.10
N THR A 87 16.16 0.30 -1.26
CA THR A 87 17.51 -0.25 -1.52
C THR A 87 18.57 0.37 -0.62
N ARG A 88 18.49 1.67 -0.33
CA ARG A 88 19.37 2.31 0.66
C ARG A 88 19.20 1.71 2.06
N ASN A 89 17.97 1.44 2.49
CA ASN A 89 17.71 0.81 3.78
C ASN A 89 18.25 -0.64 3.84
N ILE A 90 18.09 -1.41 2.76
CA ILE A 90 18.69 -2.75 2.66
C ILE A 90 20.21 -2.67 2.77
N SER A 91 20.84 -1.75 2.05
CA SER A 91 22.30 -1.56 2.11
C SER A 91 22.78 -1.26 3.53
N SER A 92 22.08 -0.38 4.26
CA SER A 92 22.37 -0.11 5.66
C SER A 92 22.21 -1.35 6.56
N GLY A 93 21.17 -2.16 6.33
CA GLY A 93 20.94 -3.39 7.08
C GLY A 93 22.03 -4.45 6.83
N VAL A 94 22.46 -4.63 5.58
CA VAL A 94 23.55 -5.53 5.22
C VAL A 94 24.85 -5.08 5.87
N ASN A 95 25.17 -3.79 5.84
CA ASN A 95 26.36 -3.25 6.49
C ASN A 95 26.36 -3.50 8.01
N PHE A 96 25.20 -3.38 8.67
CA PHE A 96 25.07 -3.69 10.08
C PHE A 96 25.38 -5.16 10.38
N ILE A 97 24.84 -6.09 9.59
CA ILE A 97 25.10 -7.53 9.74
C ILE A 97 26.60 -7.83 9.56
N VAL A 98 27.24 -7.25 8.55
CA VAL A 98 28.68 -7.43 8.29
C VAL A 98 29.51 -6.95 9.48
N VAL A 99 29.19 -5.79 10.06
CA VAL A 99 29.89 -5.26 11.24
C VAL A 99 29.73 -6.20 12.45
N VAL A 100 28.53 -6.74 12.69
CA VAL A 100 28.29 -7.70 13.78
C VAL A 100 29.10 -8.98 13.59
N ILE A 101 29.16 -9.51 12.36
CA ILE A 101 29.95 -10.71 12.04
C ILE A 101 31.44 -10.45 12.30
N ILE A 102 31.99 -9.33 11.83
CA ILE A 102 33.40 -8.98 12.04
C ILE A 102 33.71 -8.82 13.53
N LEU A 103 32.86 -8.12 14.30
CA LEU A 103 33.01 -7.98 15.75
C LEU A 103 32.99 -9.34 16.46
N GLY A 104 32.04 -10.22 16.10
CA GLY A 104 31.97 -11.56 16.65
C GLY A 104 33.23 -12.38 16.34
N PHE A 105 33.77 -12.25 15.13
CA PHE A 105 35.01 -12.92 14.73
C PHE A 105 36.22 -12.40 15.54
N LEU A 106 36.32 -11.08 15.72
CA LEU A 106 37.37 -10.46 16.51
C LEU A 106 37.31 -10.92 17.98
N ILE A 107 36.12 -10.88 18.60
CA ILE A 107 35.93 -11.34 19.98
C ILE A 107 36.36 -12.81 20.13
N ASN A 108 35.96 -13.67 19.19
CA ASN A 108 36.33 -15.09 19.20
C ASN A 108 37.86 -15.30 19.09
N ILE A 109 38.54 -14.52 18.24
CA ILE A 109 40.00 -14.55 18.15
C ILE A 109 40.64 -14.11 19.48
N PHE A 110 40.19 -13.00 20.08
CA PHE A 110 40.72 -12.50 21.35
C PHE A 110 40.47 -13.47 22.51
N SER A 111 39.31 -14.12 22.56
CA SER A 111 38.99 -15.12 23.60
C SER A 111 39.78 -16.43 23.47
N ASN A 112 40.23 -16.81 22.27
CA ASN A 112 41.09 -17.98 22.07
C ASN A 112 42.59 -17.69 22.23
N PHE A 113 42.99 -16.41 22.27
CA PHE A 113 44.38 -15.98 22.43
C PHE A 113 44.77 -15.67 23.89
N ILE A 114 43.80 -15.55 24.79
CA ILE A 114 43.95 -15.43 26.26
C ILE A 114 43.88 -16.82 26.88
#